data_AF-A0A7C5P3D4-F1
#
_entry.id   AF-A0A7C5P3D4-F1
#
_cell.length_a   1.000
_cell.length_b   1.000
_cell.length_c   1.000
_cell.angle_alpha   90.00
_cell.angle_beta   90.00
_cell.angle_gamma   90.00
#
_symmetry.space_group_name_H-M   'P 1'
#
loop_
_entity.id
_entity.type
_entity.pdbx_description
1 polymer ?
#
loop_
_entity_poly.entity_id
_entity_poly.type
_entity_poly.pdbx_seq_one_letter_code
_entity_poly.pdbx_strand_id
1 'polypeptide(L)'
;MADYEKRVEVRNLDELSRALSKSFAAVKKDIYSIKDMQARQAVKLELISDNVAKLSDRKDKYATEADYKAMHHKIEALNKEISELRDSLRDYEKIREELLALEKDDDHINERISGVYEKIEKLQALFEEVSDTKNILTKLEGIKAASEKIKELEKKTVSQSYFDKQISEVTQMIAAVKEEIEEVRRRAVDEQEHKKQMSLIEKRINELKSMHKEAESEISYLNNSKLDERKYKKDMSQISRRLKKIKKPDAVRHNKLFFASNILII
;
A
#
# COMPACT_ATOMS: atom_id res chain seq x y z
N MET A 1 20.36 -27.59 -3.32
CA MET A 1 21.72 -28.07 -3.58
C MET A 1 22.62 -27.85 -2.37
N ALA A 2 22.94 -26.60 -1.98
CA ALA A 2 23.84 -26.31 -0.85
C ALA A 2 23.41 -26.91 0.52
N ASP A 3 22.10 -27.00 0.77
CA ASP A 3 21.54 -27.54 2.02
C ASP A 3 21.47 -29.09 2.06
N TYR A 4 21.76 -29.74 0.93
CA TYR A 4 21.82 -31.19 0.80
C TYR A 4 23.27 -31.68 0.90
N GLU A 5 24.21 -30.96 0.27
CA GLU A 5 25.66 -31.24 0.34
C GLU A 5 26.20 -31.12 1.78
N LYS A 6 25.80 -30.09 2.54
CA LYS A 6 26.17 -29.95 3.97
C LYS A 6 25.67 -31.11 4.85
N ARG A 7 24.46 -31.64 4.57
CA ARG A 7 23.89 -32.77 5.33
C ARG A 7 24.57 -34.10 5.02
N VAL A 8 25.17 -34.23 3.83
CA VAL A 8 25.95 -35.41 3.43
C VAL A 8 27.34 -35.35 4.08
N GLU A 9 27.99 -34.19 4.15
CA GLU A 9 29.31 -34.04 4.78
C GLU A 9 29.29 -34.28 6.31
N VAL A 10 28.26 -33.80 7.02
CA VAL A 10 28.13 -34.02 8.48
C VAL A 10 27.87 -35.49 8.81
N ARG A 11 27.05 -36.19 8.03
CA ARG A 11 26.84 -37.65 8.22
C ARG A 11 28.12 -38.45 8.01
N ASN A 12 28.92 -38.07 7.02
CA ASN A 12 30.20 -38.73 6.75
C ASN A 12 31.19 -38.53 7.91
N LEU A 13 31.20 -37.36 8.55
CA LEU A 13 32.03 -37.09 9.74
C LEU A 13 31.59 -37.92 10.96
N ASP A 14 30.29 -38.04 11.21
CA ASP A 14 29.78 -38.86 12.31
C ASP A 14 30.06 -40.35 12.11
N GLU A 15 29.95 -40.85 10.88
CA GLU A 15 30.28 -42.24 10.54
C GLU A 15 31.78 -42.52 10.70
N LEU A 16 32.64 -41.60 10.24
CA LEU A 16 34.09 -41.66 10.45
C LEU A 16 34.45 -41.65 11.93
N SER A 17 33.86 -40.75 12.71
CA SER A 17 34.07 -40.64 14.15
C SER A 17 33.70 -41.94 14.87
N ARG A 18 32.54 -42.54 14.56
CA ARG A 18 32.13 -43.83 15.13
C ARG A 18 33.04 -44.98 14.73
N ALA A 19 33.52 -45.01 13.48
CA ALA A 19 34.43 -46.04 13.00
C ALA A 19 35.79 -45.95 13.73
N LEU A 20 36.32 -44.74 13.87
CA LEU A 20 37.54 -44.44 14.63
C LEU A 20 37.39 -44.89 16.08
N SER A 21 36.34 -44.46 16.80
CA SER A 21 36.12 -44.86 18.20
C SER A 21 36.05 -46.38 18.41
N LYS A 22 35.45 -47.12 17.46
CA LYS A 22 35.41 -48.60 17.50
C LYS A 22 36.80 -49.21 17.32
N SER A 23 37.58 -48.69 16.37
CA SER A 23 38.96 -49.12 16.13
C SER A 23 39.83 -48.92 17.36
N PHE A 24 39.71 -47.78 18.02
CA PHE A 24 40.48 -47.46 19.22
C PHE A 24 40.09 -48.29 20.44
N ALA A 25 38.79 -48.58 20.62
CA ALA A 25 38.34 -49.50 21.66
C ALA A 25 38.93 -50.91 21.48
N ALA A 26 39.12 -51.37 20.23
CA ALA A 26 39.77 -52.64 19.94
C ALA A 26 41.27 -52.60 20.31
N VAL A 27 41.99 -51.55 19.94
CA VAL A 27 43.42 -51.36 20.31
C VAL A 27 43.61 -51.38 21.82
N LYS A 28 42.77 -50.67 22.59
CA LYS A 28 42.83 -50.69 24.06
C LYS A 28 42.65 -52.09 24.63
N LYS A 29 41.70 -52.86 24.09
CA LYS A 29 41.48 -54.26 24.49
C LYS A 29 42.71 -55.14 24.22
N ASP A 30 43.35 -54.96 23.07
CA ASP A 30 44.55 -55.73 22.71
C ASP A 30 45.74 -55.40 23.60
N ILE A 31 45.93 -54.12 23.98
CA ILE A 31 46.94 -53.70 24.97
C ILE A 31 46.72 -54.41 26.32
N TYR A 32 45.49 -54.46 26.82
CA TYR A 32 45.18 -55.17 28.06
C TYR A 32 45.44 -56.68 27.95
N SER A 33 45.08 -57.28 26.81
CA SER A 33 45.32 -58.71 26.56
C SER A 33 46.81 -59.05 26.53
N ILE A 34 47.63 -58.24 25.84
CA ILE A 34 49.08 -58.44 25.79
C ILE A 34 49.70 -58.29 27.17
N LYS A 35 49.25 -57.32 27.96
CA LYS A 35 49.73 -57.12 29.34
C LYS A 35 49.45 -58.34 30.24
N ASP A 36 48.27 -58.95 30.11
CA ASP A 36 47.94 -60.20 30.83
C ASP A 36 48.81 -61.37 30.36
N MET A 37 49.04 -61.50 29.04
CA MET A 37 49.93 -62.53 28.50
C MET A 37 51.38 -62.37 28.98
N GLN A 38 51.91 -61.15 29.01
CA GLN A 38 53.24 -60.85 29.56
C GLN A 38 53.33 -61.24 31.03
N ALA A 39 52.32 -60.90 31.84
CA ALA A 39 52.28 -61.26 33.25
C ALA A 39 52.30 -62.79 33.45
N ARG A 40 51.52 -63.53 32.67
CA ARG A 40 51.52 -65.01 32.72
C ARG A 40 52.85 -65.61 32.31
N GLN A 41 53.50 -65.06 31.27
CA GLN A 41 54.80 -65.53 30.82
C GLN A 41 55.92 -65.21 31.82
N ALA A 42 55.88 -64.04 32.46
CA ALA A 42 56.83 -63.68 33.52
C ALA A 42 56.75 -64.63 34.71
N VAL A 43 55.54 -64.97 35.17
CA VAL A 43 55.33 -65.97 36.23
C VAL A 43 55.86 -67.35 35.80
N LYS A 44 55.61 -67.75 34.56
CA LYS A 44 56.12 -69.02 34.03
C LYS A 44 57.65 -69.04 33.99
N LEU A 45 58.27 -67.94 33.58
CA LEU A 45 59.73 -67.77 33.55
C LEU A 45 60.34 -67.90 34.95
N GLU A 46 59.72 -67.27 35.95
CA GLU A 46 60.14 -67.33 37.36
C GLU A 46 60.08 -68.78 37.89
N LEU A 47 58.95 -69.47 37.68
CA LEU A 47 58.78 -70.87 38.10
C LEU A 47 59.79 -71.82 37.45
N ILE A 48 60.08 -71.65 36.16
CA ILE A 48 61.06 -72.48 35.46
C ILE A 48 62.48 -72.18 35.94
N SER A 49 62.80 -70.89 36.15
CA SER A 49 64.11 -70.48 36.68
C SER A 49 64.36 -71.06 38.08
N ASP A 50 63.35 -71.04 38.95
CA ASP A 50 63.38 -71.68 40.26
C ASP A 50 63.61 -73.19 40.17
N ASN A 51 62.98 -73.85 39.19
CA ASN A 51 63.17 -75.29 38.97
C ASN A 51 64.59 -75.61 38.51
N VAL A 52 65.17 -74.78 37.63
CA VAL A 52 66.57 -74.92 37.20
C VAL A 52 67.52 -74.74 38.39
N ALA A 53 67.28 -73.75 39.24
CA ALA A 53 68.07 -73.52 40.45
C ALA A 53 68.00 -74.72 41.41
N LYS A 54 66.79 -75.19 41.75
CA LYS A 54 66.57 -76.34 42.64
C LYS A 54 67.16 -77.64 42.10
N LEU A 55 67.13 -77.85 40.78
CA LEU A 55 67.80 -78.98 40.17
C LEU A 55 69.31 -78.79 40.35
N SER A 56 69.87 -77.67 39.92
CA SER A 56 71.31 -77.38 40.00
C SER A 56 71.88 -77.55 41.43
N ASP A 57 71.15 -77.15 42.47
CA ASP A 57 71.58 -77.30 43.87
C ASP A 57 71.60 -78.76 44.37
N ARG A 58 70.91 -79.68 43.67
CA ARG A 58 70.86 -81.11 44.01
C ARG A 58 71.94 -81.92 43.31
N LYS A 59 72.85 -81.29 42.55
CA LYS A 59 73.88 -81.93 41.73
C LYS A 59 74.71 -82.98 42.49
N ASP A 60 74.94 -82.79 43.78
CA ASP A 60 75.75 -83.69 44.62
C ASP A 60 74.94 -84.86 45.23
N LYS A 61 73.63 -84.95 44.97
CA LYS A 61 72.72 -85.96 45.57
C LYS A 61 72.34 -87.09 44.61
N TYR A 62 72.91 -87.12 43.40
CA TYR A 62 72.60 -88.15 42.42
C TYR A 62 73.47 -89.39 42.63
N ALA A 63 72.82 -90.55 42.79
CA ALA A 63 73.48 -91.80 43.17
C ALA A 63 74.21 -92.47 42.00
N THR A 64 73.82 -92.18 40.76
CA THR A 64 74.41 -92.79 39.55
C THR A 64 74.71 -91.77 38.47
N GLU A 65 75.65 -92.10 37.57
CA GLU A 65 75.98 -91.29 36.40
C GLU A 65 74.78 -91.12 35.45
N ALA A 66 73.90 -92.12 35.38
CA ALA A 66 72.68 -92.06 34.58
C ALA A 66 71.70 -91.01 35.13
N ASP A 67 71.52 -90.94 36.46
CA ASP A 67 70.65 -89.94 37.08
C ASP A 67 71.18 -88.51 36.86
N TYR A 68 72.51 -88.33 36.93
CA TYR A 68 73.17 -87.07 36.63
C TYR A 68 72.94 -86.64 35.16
N LYS A 69 73.11 -87.55 34.20
CA LYS A 69 72.87 -87.27 32.77
C LYS A 69 71.41 -86.90 32.50
N ALA A 70 70.45 -87.61 33.11
CA ALA A 70 69.03 -87.31 32.97
C ALA A 70 68.67 -85.91 33.52
N MET A 71 69.22 -85.56 34.68
CA MET A 71 69.08 -84.22 35.26
C MET A 71 69.70 -83.14 34.35
N HIS A 72 70.89 -83.37 33.82
CA HIS A 72 71.57 -82.40 32.97
C HIS A 72 70.78 -82.11 31.69
N HIS A 73 70.24 -83.15 31.03
CA HIS A 73 69.33 -82.98 29.89
C HIS A 73 68.04 -82.23 30.26
N LYS A 74 67.51 -82.45 31.46
CA LYS A 74 66.35 -81.69 31.95
C LYS A 74 66.67 -80.21 32.15
N ILE A 75 67.85 -79.89 32.69
CA ILE A 75 68.33 -78.50 32.82
C ILE A 75 68.52 -77.86 31.45
N GLU A 76 69.10 -78.56 30.48
CA GLU A 76 69.25 -78.07 29.11
C GLU A 76 67.90 -77.75 28.45
N ALA A 77 66.92 -78.65 28.60
CA ALA A 77 65.56 -78.45 28.11
C ALA A 77 64.87 -77.23 28.76
N LEU A 78 64.98 -77.08 30.08
CA LEU A 78 64.41 -75.93 30.80
C LEU A 78 65.12 -74.62 30.44
N ASN A 79 66.44 -74.62 30.24
CA ASN A 79 67.19 -73.45 29.79
C ASN A 79 66.80 -73.03 28.37
N LYS A 80 66.52 -73.99 27.49
CA LYS A 80 65.95 -73.71 26.16
C LYS A 80 64.58 -73.03 26.27
N GLU A 81 63.70 -73.55 27.14
CA GLU A 81 62.39 -72.94 27.40
C GLU A 81 62.50 -71.53 28.01
N ILE A 82 63.46 -71.28 28.90
CA ILE A 82 63.77 -69.94 29.42
C ILE A 82 64.17 -68.98 28.29
N SER A 83 65.01 -69.44 27.35
CA SER A 83 65.44 -68.63 26.21
C SER A 83 64.23 -68.26 25.33
N GLU A 84 63.41 -69.23 24.97
CA GLU A 84 62.21 -69.02 24.14
C GLU A 84 61.20 -68.09 24.83
N LEU A 85 61.01 -68.20 26.15
CA LEU A 85 60.14 -67.31 26.92
C LEU A 85 60.69 -65.87 26.99
N ARG A 86 62.01 -65.69 27.10
CA ARG A 86 62.64 -64.36 27.08
C ARG A 86 62.46 -63.67 25.73
N ASP A 87 62.66 -64.41 24.64
CA ASP A 87 62.45 -63.88 23.29
C ASP A 87 60.99 -63.49 23.09
N SER A 88 60.04 -64.35 23.51
CA SER A 88 58.62 -64.04 23.45
C SER A 88 58.22 -62.82 24.30
N LEU A 89 58.79 -62.65 25.49
CA LEU A 89 58.53 -61.48 26.35
C LEU A 89 59.00 -60.18 25.68
N ARG A 90 60.18 -60.22 25.03
CA ARG A 90 60.74 -59.10 24.30
C ARG A 90 59.86 -58.71 23.10
N ASP A 91 59.31 -59.69 22.39
CA ASP A 91 58.38 -59.44 21.29
C ASP A 91 57.08 -58.79 21.80
N TYR A 92 56.54 -59.23 22.93
CA TYR A 92 55.36 -58.57 23.53
C TYR A 92 55.66 -57.13 23.97
N GLU A 93 56.84 -56.86 24.52
CA GLU A 93 57.23 -55.49 24.88
C GLU A 93 57.25 -54.58 23.66
N LYS A 94 57.82 -55.05 22.55
CA LYS A 94 57.86 -54.31 21.30
C LYS A 94 56.45 -54.03 20.75
N ILE A 95 55.57 -55.05 20.71
CA ILE A 95 54.19 -54.87 20.25
C ILE A 95 53.44 -53.91 21.17
N ARG A 96 53.67 -53.99 22.50
CA ARG A 96 53.04 -53.09 23.47
C ARG A 96 53.48 -51.64 23.26
N GLU A 97 54.75 -51.38 22.97
CA GLU A 97 55.24 -50.03 22.66
C GLU A 97 54.61 -49.47 21.37
N GLU A 98 54.51 -50.29 20.32
CA GLU A 98 53.84 -49.91 19.07
C GLU A 98 52.36 -49.57 19.29
N LEU A 99 51.64 -50.35 20.11
CA LEU A 99 50.24 -50.08 20.44
C LEU A 99 50.05 -48.84 21.32
N LEU A 100 50.95 -48.58 22.26
CA LEU A 100 50.91 -47.35 23.09
C LEU A 100 51.13 -46.08 22.26
N ALA A 101 51.99 -46.15 21.23
CA ALA A 101 52.15 -45.04 20.30
C ALA A 101 50.84 -44.75 19.53
N LEU A 102 50.15 -45.80 19.07
CA LEU A 102 48.85 -45.68 18.41
C LEU A 102 47.75 -45.13 19.33
N GLU A 103 47.75 -45.51 20.62
CA GLU A 103 46.83 -44.96 21.62
C GLU A 103 47.09 -43.46 21.89
N LYS A 104 48.35 -43.03 21.86
CA LYS A 104 48.67 -41.60 22.00
C LYS A 104 48.23 -40.77 20.79
N ASP A 105 48.37 -41.33 19.59
CA ASP A 105 47.90 -40.69 18.36
C ASP A 105 46.35 -40.61 18.33
N ASP A 106 45.65 -41.60 18.92
CA ASP A 106 44.19 -41.58 19.12
C ASP A 106 43.74 -40.35 19.93
N ASP A 107 44.34 -40.14 21.11
CA ASP A 107 43.98 -38.99 21.96
C ASP A 107 44.13 -37.66 21.20
N HIS A 108 45.22 -37.49 20.45
CA HIS A 108 45.44 -36.30 19.63
C HIS A 108 44.43 -36.16 18.48
N ILE A 109 44.02 -37.27 17.85
CA ILE A 109 42.99 -37.26 16.80
C ILE A 109 41.64 -36.85 17.40
N ASN A 110 41.28 -37.39 18.57
CA ASN A 110 40.03 -37.06 19.25
C ASN A 110 39.98 -35.58 19.67
N GLU A 111 41.07 -35.03 20.19
CA GLU A 111 41.18 -33.59 20.47
C GLU A 111 40.97 -32.73 19.21
N ARG A 112 41.59 -33.11 18.10
CA ARG A 112 41.40 -32.41 16.81
C ARG A 112 39.96 -32.50 16.32
N ILE A 113 39.33 -33.66 16.41
CA ILE A 113 37.92 -33.86 16.02
C ILE A 113 37.01 -32.98 16.88
N SER A 114 37.20 -32.99 18.20
CA SER A 114 36.43 -32.14 19.12
C SER A 114 36.58 -30.65 18.77
N GLY A 115 37.81 -30.18 18.50
CA GLY A 115 38.04 -28.80 18.07
C GLY A 115 37.45 -28.44 16.70
N VAL A 116 37.25 -29.41 15.80
CA VAL A 116 36.54 -29.21 14.53
C VAL A 116 35.04 -29.05 14.76
N TYR A 117 34.43 -29.89 15.61
CA TYR A 117 33.01 -29.76 15.96
C TYR A 117 32.69 -28.40 16.60
N GLU A 118 33.52 -27.92 17.52
CA GLU A 118 33.33 -26.58 18.12
C GLU A 118 33.38 -25.45 17.08
N LYS A 119 34.25 -25.56 16.07
CA LYS A 119 34.33 -24.57 14.98
C LYS A 119 33.10 -24.60 14.09
N ILE A 120 32.58 -25.80 13.80
CA ILE A 120 31.35 -25.97 13.02
C ILE A 120 30.16 -25.34 13.75
N GLU A 121 30.03 -25.56 15.05
CA GLU A 121 28.95 -25.00 15.88
C GLU A 121 29.00 -23.47 15.89
N LYS A 122 30.19 -22.88 16.09
CA LYS A 122 30.38 -21.42 16.00
C LYS A 122 30.00 -20.86 14.62
N LEU A 123 30.36 -21.56 13.53
CA LEU A 123 30.00 -21.15 12.17
C LEU A 123 28.50 -21.25 11.91
N GLN A 124 27.81 -22.24 12.48
CA GLN A 124 26.36 -22.36 12.39
C GLN A 124 25.65 -21.19 13.09
N ALA A 125 26.08 -20.82 14.29
CA ALA A 125 25.53 -19.67 15.01
C ALA A 125 25.72 -18.35 14.24
N LEU A 126 26.91 -18.10 13.70
CA LEU A 126 27.18 -16.91 12.87
C LEU A 126 26.30 -16.88 11.61
N PHE A 127 25.99 -18.03 11.02
CA PHE A 127 25.12 -18.11 9.85
C PHE A 127 23.67 -17.73 10.17
N GLU A 128 23.16 -18.13 11.32
CA GLU A 128 21.83 -17.71 11.81
C GLU A 128 21.76 -16.19 12.00
N GLU A 129 22.77 -15.58 12.65
CA GLU A 129 22.85 -14.13 12.82
C GLU A 129 22.87 -13.37 11.48
N VAL A 130 23.63 -13.87 10.49
CA VAL A 130 23.68 -13.28 9.15
C VAL A 130 22.33 -13.40 8.44
N SER A 131 21.63 -14.53 8.59
CA SER A 131 20.30 -14.75 8.04
C SER A 131 19.28 -13.75 8.62
N ASP A 132 19.30 -13.55 9.93
CA ASP A 132 18.45 -12.58 10.61
C ASP A 132 18.74 -11.15 10.17
N THR A 133 20.02 -10.80 10.03
CA THR A 133 20.45 -9.50 9.51
C THR A 133 19.92 -9.25 8.09
N LYS A 134 19.97 -10.26 7.23
CA LYS A 134 19.42 -10.19 5.86
C LYS A 134 17.90 -9.98 5.86
N ASN A 135 17.18 -10.62 6.77
CA ASN A 135 15.72 -10.44 6.93
C ASN A 135 15.37 -9.04 7.45
N ILE A 136 16.20 -8.45 8.30
CA ILE A 136 16.03 -7.06 8.77
C ILE A 136 16.25 -6.08 7.62
N LEU A 137 17.28 -6.30 6.80
CA LEU A 137 17.58 -5.46 5.63
C LEU A 137 16.42 -5.41 4.63
N THR A 138 15.83 -6.56 4.30
CA THR A 138 14.68 -6.62 3.38
C THR A 138 13.44 -5.90 3.94
N LYS A 139 13.18 -6.00 5.25
CA LYS A 139 12.11 -5.22 5.90
C LYS A 139 12.39 -3.71 5.85
N LEU A 140 13.63 -3.27 6.06
CA LEU A 140 14.02 -1.86 5.98
C LEU A 140 13.85 -1.29 4.57
N GLU A 141 14.18 -2.05 3.54
CA GLU A 141 13.92 -1.67 2.14
C GLU A 141 12.42 -1.51 1.86
N GLY A 142 11.59 -2.42 2.37
CA GLY A 142 10.13 -2.31 2.30
C GLY A 142 9.59 -1.04 2.98
N ILE A 143 10.12 -0.69 4.15
CA ILE A 143 9.75 0.54 4.88
C ILE A 143 10.17 1.79 4.09
N LYS A 144 11.36 1.81 3.48
CA LYS A 144 11.82 2.92 2.64
C LYS A 144 10.89 3.12 1.44
N ALA A 145 10.55 2.05 0.72
CA ALA A 145 9.62 2.13 -0.41
C ALA A 145 8.22 2.60 0.02
N ALA A 146 7.73 2.17 1.19
CA ALA A 146 6.47 2.66 1.74
C ALA A 146 6.53 4.16 2.09
N SER A 147 7.65 4.62 2.68
CA SER A 147 7.86 6.05 2.99
C SER A 147 7.83 6.93 1.74
N GLU A 148 8.42 6.49 0.64
CA GLU A 148 8.37 7.20 -0.64
C GLU A 148 6.95 7.29 -1.20
N LYS A 149 6.18 6.18 -1.15
CA LYS A 149 4.77 6.17 -1.56
C LYS A 149 3.92 7.12 -0.72
N ILE A 150 4.16 7.19 0.60
CA ILE A 150 3.46 8.13 1.48
C ILE A 150 3.74 9.58 1.05
N LYS A 151 5.01 9.93 0.78
CA LYS A 151 5.38 11.27 0.30
C LYS A 151 4.71 11.63 -1.02
N GLU A 152 4.57 10.68 -1.95
CA GLU A 152 3.84 10.92 -3.21
C GLU A 152 2.34 11.13 -2.99
N LEU A 153 1.73 10.36 -2.09
CA LEU A 153 0.32 10.51 -1.74
C LEU A 153 0.05 11.87 -1.09
N GLU A 154 0.92 12.32 -0.18
CA GLU A 154 0.84 13.64 0.44
C GLU A 154 0.89 14.77 -0.60
N LYS A 155 1.76 14.66 -1.61
CA LYS A 155 1.80 15.66 -2.71
C LYS A 155 0.50 15.67 -3.52
N LYS A 156 -0.09 14.49 -3.77
CA LYS A 156 -1.37 14.37 -4.49
C LYS A 156 -2.53 14.96 -3.69
N THR A 157 -2.62 14.70 -2.38
CA THR A 157 -3.69 15.25 -1.54
C THR A 157 -3.61 16.78 -1.42
N VAL A 158 -2.40 17.36 -1.31
CA VAL A 158 -2.21 18.81 -1.36
C VAL A 158 -2.69 19.41 -2.69
N SER A 159 -2.37 18.74 -3.80
CA SER A 159 -2.83 19.16 -5.13
C SER A 159 -4.36 19.05 -5.26
N GLN A 160 -4.96 17.95 -4.77
CA GLN A 160 -6.40 17.73 -4.76
C GLN A 160 -7.12 18.84 -3.99
N SER A 161 -6.64 19.18 -2.79
CA SER A 161 -7.19 20.27 -1.96
C SER A 161 -7.15 21.62 -2.66
N TYR A 162 -6.11 21.91 -3.43
CA TYR A 162 -6.02 23.13 -4.23
C TYR A 162 -7.10 23.17 -5.33
N PHE A 163 -7.30 22.06 -6.05
CA PHE A 163 -8.33 21.96 -7.09
C PHE A 163 -9.75 22.03 -6.51
N ASP A 164 -10.02 21.39 -5.37
CA ASP A 164 -11.33 21.44 -4.71
C ASP A 164 -11.71 22.88 -4.33
N LYS A 165 -10.74 23.68 -3.90
CA LYS A 165 -10.94 25.10 -3.61
C LYS A 165 -11.29 25.90 -4.88
N GLN A 166 -10.56 25.69 -5.97
CA GLN A 166 -10.87 26.35 -7.24
C GLN A 166 -12.25 25.95 -7.79
N ILE A 167 -12.62 24.66 -7.68
CA ILE A 167 -13.94 24.19 -8.10
C ILE A 167 -15.03 24.85 -7.26
N SER A 168 -14.81 25.02 -5.94
CA SER A 168 -15.76 25.72 -5.07
C SER A 168 -15.95 27.18 -5.49
N GLU A 169 -14.86 27.90 -5.76
CA GLU A 169 -14.89 29.29 -6.25
C GLU A 169 -15.62 29.41 -7.59
N VAL A 170 -15.32 28.51 -8.54
CA VAL A 170 -16.01 28.47 -9.85
C VAL A 170 -17.49 28.14 -9.68
N THR A 171 -17.85 27.23 -8.77
CA THR A 171 -19.24 26.87 -8.50
C THR A 171 -20.03 28.06 -7.95
N GLN A 172 -19.42 28.86 -7.06
CA GLN A 172 -20.02 30.09 -6.54
C GLN A 172 -20.21 31.13 -7.65
N MET A 173 -19.20 31.32 -8.52
CA MET A 173 -19.33 32.22 -9.68
C MET A 173 -20.47 31.79 -10.63
N ILE A 174 -20.58 30.50 -10.93
CA ILE A 174 -21.66 29.98 -11.79
C ILE A 174 -23.03 30.23 -11.14
N ALA A 175 -23.15 30.08 -9.83
CA ALA A 175 -24.40 30.37 -9.12
C ALA A 175 -24.79 31.85 -9.22
N ALA A 176 -23.83 32.76 -8.99
CA ALA A 176 -24.06 34.21 -9.11
C ALA A 176 -24.48 34.62 -10.53
N VAL A 177 -23.80 34.10 -11.56
CA VAL A 177 -24.14 34.39 -12.97
C VAL A 177 -25.53 33.87 -13.33
N LYS A 178 -25.94 32.70 -12.81
CA LYS A 178 -27.30 32.19 -13.02
C LYS A 178 -28.35 33.12 -12.42
N GLU A 179 -28.08 33.69 -11.24
CA GLU A 179 -28.97 34.65 -10.59
C GLU A 179 -29.10 35.95 -11.40
N GLU A 180 -27.99 36.49 -11.90
CA GLU A 180 -27.99 37.66 -12.79
C GLU A 180 -28.79 37.41 -14.08
N ILE A 181 -28.62 36.23 -14.71
CA ILE A 181 -29.37 35.86 -15.92
C ILE A 181 -30.88 35.83 -15.64
N GLU A 182 -31.30 35.27 -14.52
CA GLU A 182 -32.72 35.24 -14.14
C GLU A 182 -33.25 36.64 -13.82
N GLU A 183 -32.45 37.52 -13.23
CA GLU A 183 -32.83 38.90 -13.00
C GLU A 183 -32.99 39.67 -14.34
N VAL A 184 -32.06 39.49 -15.28
CA VAL A 184 -32.15 40.08 -16.63
C VAL A 184 -33.40 39.56 -17.37
N ARG A 185 -33.73 38.27 -17.23
CA ARG A 185 -34.96 37.71 -17.80
C ARG A 185 -36.22 38.36 -17.23
N ARG A 186 -36.28 38.57 -15.91
CA ARG A 186 -37.42 39.27 -15.28
C ARG A 186 -37.56 40.70 -15.81
N ARG A 187 -36.47 41.46 -15.87
CA ARG A 187 -36.46 42.83 -16.42
C ARG A 187 -36.92 42.86 -17.89
N ALA A 188 -36.50 41.89 -18.70
CA ALA A 188 -36.92 41.80 -20.10
C ALA A 188 -38.44 41.54 -20.26
N VAL A 189 -39.04 40.73 -19.37
CA VAL A 189 -40.49 40.50 -19.33
C VAL A 189 -41.22 41.79 -18.94
N ASP A 190 -40.75 42.49 -17.90
CA ASP A 190 -41.32 43.77 -17.46
C ASP A 190 -41.26 44.83 -18.58
N GLU A 191 -40.14 44.91 -19.30
CA GLU A 191 -39.98 45.84 -20.43
C GLU A 191 -40.90 45.50 -21.61
N GLN A 192 -41.11 44.21 -21.89
CA GLN A 192 -42.06 43.77 -22.92
C GLN A 192 -43.49 44.16 -22.55
N GLU A 193 -43.87 44.05 -21.28
CA GLU A 193 -45.19 44.46 -20.80
C GLU A 193 -45.37 45.98 -20.84
N HIS A 194 -44.36 46.74 -20.45
CA HIS A 194 -44.35 48.21 -20.58
C HIS A 194 -44.52 48.64 -22.05
N LYS A 195 -43.85 47.97 -23.01
CA LYS A 195 -44.03 48.23 -24.44
C LYS A 195 -45.47 48.00 -24.92
N LYS A 196 -46.14 46.94 -24.45
CA LYS A 196 -47.56 46.70 -24.76
C LYS A 196 -48.45 47.81 -24.21
N GLN A 197 -48.22 48.22 -22.96
CA GLN A 197 -48.97 49.31 -22.34
C GLN A 197 -48.80 50.63 -23.09
N MET A 198 -47.56 50.97 -23.49
CA MET A 198 -47.29 52.16 -24.30
C MET A 198 -48.01 52.14 -25.65
N SER A 199 -48.01 50.99 -26.34
CA SER A 199 -48.76 50.84 -27.60
C SER A 199 -50.26 51.05 -27.43
N LEU A 200 -50.84 50.56 -26.32
CA LEU A 200 -52.24 50.76 -26.00
C LEU A 200 -52.56 52.25 -25.72
N ILE A 201 -51.69 52.92 -24.98
CA ILE A 201 -51.80 54.36 -24.70
C ILE A 201 -51.71 55.16 -26.00
N GLU A 202 -50.76 54.86 -26.89
CA GLU A 202 -50.63 55.51 -28.20
C GLU A 202 -51.88 55.36 -29.06
N LYS A 203 -52.48 54.17 -29.11
CA LYS A 203 -53.76 53.96 -29.80
C LYS A 203 -54.85 54.87 -29.24
N ARG A 204 -54.97 54.93 -27.91
CA ARG A 204 -55.97 55.76 -27.24
C ARG A 204 -55.74 57.26 -27.44
N ILE A 205 -54.48 57.70 -27.49
CA ILE A 205 -54.12 59.09 -27.85
C ILE A 205 -54.59 59.41 -29.28
N ASN A 206 -54.40 58.49 -30.23
CA ASN A 206 -54.82 58.70 -31.61
C ASN A 206 -56.36 58.74 -31.76
N GLU A 207 -57.08 57.89 -31.04
CA GLU A 207 -58.54 57.94 -30.96
C GLU A 207 -59.03 59.28 -30.40
N LEU A 208 -58.45 59.73 -29.28
CA LEU A 208 -58.76 61.04 -28.67
C LEU A 208 -58.49 62.20 -29.63
N LYS A 209 -57.39 62.15 -30.40
CA LYS A 209 -57.10 63.15 -31.44
C LYS A 209 -58.16 63.17 -32.54
N SER A 210 -58.62 61.99 -32.98
CA SER A 210 -59.70 61.89 -33.98
C SER A 210 -61.00 62.49 -33.46
N MET A 211 -61.41 62.10 -32.24
CA MET A 211 -62.58 62.66 -31.57
C MET A 211 -62.48 64.18 -31.40
N HIS A 212 -61.29 64.69 -31.05
CA HIS A 212 -61.09 66.13 -30.92
C HIS A 212 -61.29 66.86 -32.25
N LYS A 213 -60.76 66.32 -33.35
CA LYS A 213 -60.93 66.89 -34.70
C LYS A 213 -62.41 66.88 -35.15
N GLU A 214 -63.15 65.84 -34.78
CA GLU A 214 -64.58 65.74 -35.03
C GLU A 214 -65.35 66.80 -34.24
N ALA A 215 -65.06 66.94 -32.94
CA ALA A 215 -65.64 67.98 -32.09
C ALA A 215 -65.30 69.40 -32.58
N GLU A 216 -64.08 69.65 -33.06
CA GLU A 216 -63.68 70.93 -33.67
C GLU A 216 -64.50 71.23 -34.93
N SER A 217 -64.73 70.20 -35.75
CA SER A 217 -65.57 70.33 -36.95
C SER A 217 -67.00 70.69 -36.56
N GLU A 218 -67.56 70.02 -35.55
CA GLU A 218 -68.90 70.29 -35.04
C GLU A 218 -69.04 71.69 -34.43
N ILE A 219 -68.04 72.16 -33.67
CA ILE A 219 -67.97 73.54 -33.17
C ILE A 219 -67.97 74.55 -34.33
N SER A 220 -67.22 74.26 -35.40
CA SER A 220 -67.20 75.10 -36.60
C SER A 220 -68.58 75.18 -37.28
N TYR A 221 -69.27 74.04 -37.44
CA TYR A 221 -70.64 73.99 -37.97
C TYR A 221 -71.62 74.82 -37.11
N LEU A 222 -71.57 74.67 -35.78
CA LEU A 222 -72.42 75.42 -34.87
C LEU A 222 -72.13 76.93 -34.90
N ASN A 223 -70.87 77.32 -35.03
CA ASN A 223 -70.49 78.73 -35.13
C ASN A 223 -71.00 79.37 -36.44
N ASN A 224 -70.93 78.66 -37.57
CA ASN A 224 -71.49 79.12 -38.84
C ASN A 224 -73.02 79.24 -38.78
N SER A 225 -73.69 78.25 -38.18
CA SER A 225 -75.14 78.30 -37.94
C SER A 225 -75.55 79.51 -37.07
N LYS A 226 -74.81 79.79 -35.98
CA LYS A 226 -75.05 80.98 -35.14
C LYS A 226 -74.80 82.30 -35.88
N LEU A 227 -73.88 82.32 -36.86
CA LEU A 227 -73.64 83.47 -37.72
C LEU A 227 -74.84 83.74 -38.65
N ASP A 228 -75.42 82.69 -39.23
CA ASP A 228 -76.65 82.80 -40.03
C ASP A 228 -77.84 83.27 -39.18
N GLU A 229 -77.95 82.76 -37.95
CA GLU A 229 -78.98 83.19 -36.99
C GLU A 229 -78.83 84.68 -36.60
N ARG A 230 -77.59 85.15 -36.41
CA ARG A 230 -77.28 86.56 -36.16
C ARG A 230 -77.60 87.44 -37.37
N LYS A 231 -77.33 86.96 -38.59
CA LYS A 231 -77.66 87.67 -39.84
C LYS A 231 -79.17 87.80 -40.00
N TYR A 232 -79.91 86.70 -39.78
CA TYR A 232 -81.36 86.69 -39.79
C TYR A 232 -81.97 87.69 -38.77
N LYS A 233 -81.45 87.72 -37.53
CA LYS A 233 -81.85 88.71 -36.51
C LYS A 233 -81.56 90.15 -36.94
N LYS A 234 -80.43 90.40 -37.62
CA LYS A 234 -80.05 91.73 -38.11
C LYS A 234 -81.00 92.19 -39.23
N ASP A 235 -81.35 91.30 -40.15
CA ASP A 235 -82.29 91.56 -41.24
C ASP A 235 -83.71 91.83 -40.70
N MET A 236 -84.17 91.05 -39.73
CA MET A 236 -85.45 91.29 -39.03
C MET A 236 -85.47 92.60 -38.24
N SER A 237 -84.34 93.02 -37.67
CA SER A 237 -84.21 94.33 -37.02
C SER A 237 -84.30 95.48 -38.03
N GLN A 238 -83.73 95.34 -39.22
CA GLN A 238 -83.86 96.32 -40.30
C GLN A 238 -85.30 96.42 -40.83
N ILE A 239 -85.98 95.29 -41.04
CA ILE A 239 -87.40 95.24 -41.42
C ILE A 239 -88.25 95.96 -40.36
N SER A 240 -88.01 95.65 -39.08
CA SER A 240 -88.72 96.27 -37.95
C SER A 240 -88.55 97.80 -37.89
N ARG A 241 -87.36 98.32 -38.25
CA ARG A 241 -87.12 99.78 -38.32
C ARG A 241 -87.81 100.44 -39.53
N ARG A 242 -87.92 99.74 -40.67
CA ARG A 242 -88.67 100.23 -41.85
C ARG A 242 -90.16 100.34 -41.56
N LEU A 243 -90.73 99.36 -40.85
CA LEU A 243 -92.15 99.38 -40.43
C LEU A 243 -92.49 100.53 -39.47
N LYS A 244 -91.54 100.96 -38.61
CA LYS A 244 -91.74 102.09 -37.68
C LYS A 244 -91.78 103.48 -38.34
N LYS A 245 -91.32 103.62 -39.59
CA LYS A 245 -91.36 104.91 -40.33
C LYS A 245 -92.71 105.20 -41.01
N ILE A 246 -93.68 104.30 -40.92
CA ILE A 246 -94.98 104.44 -41.56
C ILE A 246 -96.08 104.52 -40.50
N LYS A 247 -96.29 105.72 -39.93
CA LYS A 247 -97.51 106.21 -39.24
C LYS A 247 -97.17 107.60 -38.65
N LYS A 248 -97.90 108.71 -38.84
CA LYS A 248 -99.15 109.16 -39.50
C LYS A 248 -99.26 110.69 -39.14
N PRO A 249 -100.30 111.50 -39.45
CA PRO A 249 -101.51 111.30 -40.27
C PRO A 249 -101.88 112.53 -41.16
N ASP A 250 -102.91 112.39 -42.01
CA ASP A 250 -104.08 113.26 -41.92
C ASP A 250 -105.33 112.59 -42.51
N ALA A 251 -106.48 113.06 -42.04
CA ALA A 251 -107.81 112.47 -42.14
C ALA A 251 -108.34 112.32 -43.57
N VAL A 252 -109.21 111.33 -43.80
CA VAL A 252 -110.52 111.42 -44.48
C VAL A 252 -111.22 110.04 -44.49
N ARG A 253 -112.55 110.12 -44.44
CA ARG A 253 -113.62 109.12 -44.33
C ARG A 253 -113.64 108.03 -45.42
N HIS A 254 -114.06 106.81 -45.08
CA HIS A 254 -115.24 106.08 -45.62
C HIS A 254 -115.13 104.53 -45.54
N ASN A 255 -116.25 103.93 -45.13
CA ASN A 255 -116.91 102.70 -45.60
C ASN A 255 -116.18 101.34 -45.78
N LYS A 256 -116.78 100.34 -45.07
CA LYS A 256 -117.28 99.02 -45.50
C LYS A 256 -116.42 98.03 -46.33
N LEU A 257 -116.63 96.76 -45.96
CA LEU A 257 -116.52 95.48 -46.72
C LEU A 257 -115.09 94.90 -46.87
N PHE A 258 -114.77 93.69 -46.37
CA PHE A 258 -115.14 92.31 -46.76
C PHE A 258 -114.17 91.65 -47.78
N PHE A 259 -113.98 90.34 -47.61
CA PHE A 259 -113.30 89.33 -48.46
C PHE A 259 -111.76 89.26 -48.39
N ALA A 260 -111.18 88.16 -47.88
CA ALA A 260 -111.03 86.80 -48.44
C ALA A 260 -109.93 86.71 -49.51
N SER A 261 -108.99 85.77 -49.34
CA SER A 261 -108.59 84.81 -50.38
C SER A 261 -107.56 83.80 -49.88
N ASN A 262 -107.77 82.58 -50.38
CA ASN A 262 -106.98 81.36 -50.29
C ASN A 262 -105.56 81.47 -50.86
N ILE A 263 -104.77 80.42 -50.58
CA ILE A 263 -103.78 79.67 -51.42
C ILE A 263 -102.92 78.93 -50.37
N LEU A 264 -103.03 77.63 -50.06
CA LEU A 264 -103.04 76.38 -50.84
C LEU A 264 -101.89 76.27 -51.84
N ILE A 265 -100.85 75.50 -51.51
CA ILE A 265 -100.22 74.46 -52.34
C ILE A 265 -99.30 73.63 -51.42
N ILE A 266 -99.63 72.33 -51.39
CA ILE A 266 -98.89 71.08 -51.07
C ILE A 266 -97.47 71.24 -50.50
#